data_AF-A0A7X7VA98-F1
#
_entry.id   AF-A0A7X7VA98-F1
#
_cell.length_a   1.000
_cell.length_b   1.000
_cell.length_c   1.000
_cell.angle_alpha   90.00
_cell.angle_beta   90.00
_cell.angle_gamma   90.00
#
_symmetry.space_group_name_H-M   'P 1'
#
loop_
_entity.id
_entity.type
_entity.pdbx_description
1 polymer ?
#
loop_
_entity_poly.entity_id
_entity_poly.type
_entity_poly.pdbx_seq_one_letter_code
_entity_poly.pdbx_strand_id
1 'polypeptide(L)' 'MDAYERRLLGEVRGALPDFTGTRRRHIYRQAQRLQAAISSPNIAWTGLSWRP' A
#
# COMPACT_ATOMS: atom_id res chain seq x y z
N MET A 1 -12.54 -13.94 -13.92
CA MET A 1 -12.37 -12.82 -12.97
C MET A 1 -11.32 -13.12 -11.89
N ASP A 2 -11.01 -14.38 -11.63
CA ASP A 2 -10.24 -14.81 -10.44
C ASP A 2 -8.75 -14.44 -10.42
N ALA A 3 -8.12 -14.29 -11.60
CA ALA A 3 -6.67 -14.08 -11.66
C ALA A 3 -6.27 -12.78 -10.95
N TYR A 4 -7.09 -11.73 -11.06
CA TYR A 4 -6.87 -10.46 -10.37
C TYR A 4 -7.03 -10.59 -8.86
N GLU A 5 -8.11 -11.25 -8.40
CA GLU A 5 -8.38 -11.43 -6.97
C GLU A 5 -7.33 -12.32 -6.30
N ARG A 6 -6.95 -13.43 -6.96
CA ARG A 6 -5.83 -14.26 -6.49
C ARG A 6 -4.53 -13.47 -6.44
N ARG A 7 -4.27 -12.62 -7.44
CA ARG A 7 -3.09 -11.75 -7.44
C ARG A 7 -3.12 -10.74 -6.27
N LEU A 8 -4.29 -10.25 -5.89
CA LEU A 8 -4.46 -9.35 -4.74
C LEU A 8 -4.18 -10.02 -3.39
N LEU A 9 -4.40 -11.32 -3.28
CA LEU A 9 -4.12 -12.12 -2.08
C LEU A 9 -2.63 -12.47 -1.92
N GLY A 10 -1.83 -12.35 -2.98
CA GLY A 10 -0.39 -12.56 -2.90
C GLY A 10 0.29 -11.56 -1.94
N GLU A 11 1.15 -12.08 -1.07
CA GLU A 11 1.95 -11.26 -0.16
C GLU A 11 3.03 -10.47 -0.90
N VAL A 12 3.27 -9.25 -0.43
CA VAL A 12 4.35 -8.38 -0.91
C VAL A 12 5.09 -7.78 0.28
N ARG A 13 6.41 -7.69 0.13
CA ARG A 13 7.35 -7.07 1.06
C ARG A 13 8.03 -5.89 0.38
N GLY A 14 8.46 -4.90 1.16
CA GLY A 14 9.27 -3.78 0.66
C GLY A 14 8.52 -2.71 -0.14
N ALA A 15 7.24 -2.93 -0.47
CA ALA A 15 6.41 -1.89 -1.09
C ALA A 15 6.13 -0.70 -0.16
N LEU A 16 6.06 -0.99 1.14
CA LEU A 16 5.97 -0.02 2.21
C LEU A 16 7.07 -0.36 3.24
N PRO A 17 7.78 0.65 3.77
CA PRO A 17 8.73 0.43 4.87
C PRO A 17 8.03 -0.27 6.04
N ASP A 18 8.69 -1.28 6.59
CA ASP A 18 8.24 -2.03 7.77
C ASP A 18 6.82 -2.63 7.67
N PHE A 19 6.33 -2.84 6.44
CA PHE A 19 5.03 -3.44 6.22
C PHE A 19 5.09 -4.60 5.22
N THR A 20 4.67 -5.76 5.72
CA THR A 20 4.45 -6.97 4.95
C THR A 20 2.97 -7.32 4.99
N GLY A 21 2.41 -7.70 3.85
CA GLY A 21 1.02 -8.13 3.75
C GLY A 21 0.59 -8.34 2.31
N THR A 22 -0.67 -8.71 2.12
CA THR A 22 -1.24 -8.90 0.78
C THR A 22 -1.26 -7.59 0.00
N ARG A 23 -1.20 -7.66 -1.34
CA ARG A 23 -1.35 -6.47 -2.21
C ARG A 23 -2.60 -5.66 -1.84
N ARG A 24 -3.70 -6.35 -1.51
CA ARG A 24 -4.93 -5.70 -1.04
C ARG A 24 -4.71 -4.85 0.21
N ARG A 25 -4.00 -5.37 1.21
CA ARG A 25 -3.72 -4.65 2.46
C ARG A 25 -2.78 -3.46 2.23
N HIS A 26 -1.82 -3.59 1.32
CA HIS A 26 -0.96 -2.47 0.87
C HIS A 26 -1.78 -1.34 0.24
N ILE A 27 -2.73 -1.64 -0.64
CA ILE A 27 -3.60 -0.64 -1.27
C ILE A 27 -4.41 0.13 -0.22
N TYR A 28 -5.04 -0.57 0.73
CA TYR A 28 -5.80 0.10 1.80
C TYR A 28 -4.91 0.99 2.67
N ARG A 29 -3.71 0.52 3.02
CA ARG A 29 -2.78 1.31 3.83
C ARG A 29 -2.29 2.55 3.08
N GLN A 30 -2.08 2.45 1.77
CA GLN A 30 -1.75 3.60 0.92
C GLN A 30 -2.89 4.62 0.87
N ALA A 31 -4.14 4.18 0.73
CA ALA A 31 -5.30 5.08 0.80
C ALA A 31 -5.38 5.81 2.14
N GLN A 32 -5.13 5.13 3.26
CA GLN A 32 -5.07 5.75 4.59
C GLN A 32 -3.94 6.78 4.70
N ARG A 33 -2.74 6.48 4.17
CA ARG A 33 -1.62 7.43 4.16
C ARG A 33 -1.92 8.66 3.29
N LEU A 34 -2.62 8.47 2.18
CA LEU A 34 -3.00 9.57 1.29
C LEU A 34 -4.01 10.48 1.98
N GLN A 35 -5.02 9.90 2.61
CA GLN A 35 -5.95 10.66 3.45
C GLN A 35 -5.20 11.45 4.53
N ALA A 36 -4.29 10.80 5.25
CA ALA A 36 -3.51 11.45 6.30
C ALA A 36 -2.68 12.63 5.78
N ALA A 37 -2.04 12.48 4.61
CA ALA A 37 -1.27 13.56 3.97
C ALA A 37 -2.16 14.73 3.51
N ILE A 38 -3.40 14.47 3.08
CA ILE A 38 -4.37 15.51 2.72
C ILE A 38 -4.89 16.24 3.97
N SER A 39 -5.22 15.50 5.02
CA SER A 39 -5.84 16.04 6.23
C SER A 39 -4.86 16.68 7.21
N SER A 40 -3.56 16.35 7.13
CA SER A 40 -2.55 16.81 8.09
C SER A 40 -1.34 17.38 7.35
N PRO A 41 -1.08 18.71 7.46
CA PRO A 41 0.08 19.36 6.82
C PRO A 41 1.44 18.82 7.29
N ASN A 42 1.47 18.19 8.48
CA ASN A 42 2.69 17.66 9.08
C ASN A 42 3.06 16.25 8.58
N ILE A 43 2.20 15.63 7.77
CA ILE A 43 2.44 14.29 7.23
C ILE A 43 2.94 14.43 5.79
N ALA A 44 4.25 14.26 5.62
CA ALA A 44 4.84 14.25 4.29
C ALA A 44 4.39 13.00 3.51
N TRP A 45 3.85 13.22 2.31
CA TRP A 45 3.54 12.15 1.39
C TRP A 45 4.84 11.50 0.89
N THR A 46 4.99 10.20 1.17
CA THR A 46 6.05 9.37 0.61
C THR A 46 5.37 8.29 -0.22
N GLY A 47 5.64 8.30 -1.52
CA GLY A 47 4.97 7.48 -2.52
C GLY A 47 5.14 5.97 -2.31
N LEU A 48 4.85 5.21 -3.36
CA LEU A 48 4.82 3.76 -3.31
C LEU A 48 5.80 3.19 -4.34
N SER A 49 6.72 2.33 -3.90
CA SER A 49 7.67 1.65 -4.79
C SER A 49 7.45 0.15 -4.70
N TRP A 50 6.79 -0.41 -5.70
CA TRP A 50 6.68 -1.86 -5.85
C TRP A 50 8.00 -2.37 -6.41
N ARG A 51 8.98 -2.63 -5.54
CA ARG A 51 10.20 -3.32 -5.98
C ARG A 51 9.84 -4.75 -6.44
N PRO A 52 10.42 -5.25 -7.55
CA PRO A 52 10.28 -6.64 -7.97
C PRO A 52 10.81 -7.61 -6.91
#